data_AF-A0A0F8F039-F1
#
_entry.id   AF-A0A0F8F039-F1
#
_cell.length_a   1.000
_cell.length_b   1.000
_cell.length_c   1.000
_cell.angle_alpha   90.00
_cell.angle_beta   90.00
_cell.angle_gamma   90.00
#
_symmetry.space_group_name_H-M   'P 1'
#
loop_
_entity.id
_entity.type
_entity.pdbx_description
1 polymer ?
#
loop_
_entity_poly.entity_id
_entity_poly.type
_entity_poly.pdbx_seq_one_letter_code
_entity_poly.pdbx_strand_id
1 'polypeptide(L)' 'MSEKVLGPQHPDVAITLNNLAILYYYTERCNEALPLFKCSLKIFESKPGSAHPYFKMIEQSIEVLKAKTEEK' A
#
# COMPACT_ATOMS: atom_id res chain seq x y z
N MET A 1 11.46 27.14 2.74
CA MET A 1 11.47 25.90 3.55
C MET A 1 10.05 25.62 3.97
N SER A 2 9.35 24.78 3.22
CA SER A 2 8.00 24.32 3.59
C SER A 2 8.08 22.82 3.76
N GLU A 3 8.85 22.40 4.77
CA GLU A 3 8.76 21.07 5.35
C GLU A 3 7.44 21.01 6.11
N LYS A 4 6.31 21.06 5.38
CA LYS A 4 5.05 20.57 5.90
C LYS A 4 5.35 19.10 6.15
N VAL A 5 5.62 18.78 7.41
CA VAL A 5 5.64 17.43 7.95
C VAL A 5 4.31 16.82 7.56
N LEU A 6 4.26 16.19 6.38
CA LEU A 6 3.17 15.34 5.98
C LEU A 6 3.26 14.21 6.99
N GLY A 7 2.47 14.32 8.06
CA GLY A 7 2.47 13.34 9.13
C GLY A 7 2.30 11.94 8.54
N PRO A 8 2.70 10.88 9.26
CA PRO A 8 2.74 9.50 8.74
C PRO A 8 1.38 8.96 8.24
N GLN A 9 0.29 9.72 8.38
CA GLN A 9 -1.06 9.43 7.90
C GLN A 9 -1.50 10.29 6.69
N HIS A 10 -0.57 10.99 6.04
CA HIS A 10 -0.91 11.76 4.85
C HIS A 10 -1.16 10.82 3.67
N PRO A 11 -2.21 11.04 2.84
CA PRO A 11 -2.49 10.19 1.68
C PRO A 11 -1.31 10.08 0.71
N ASP A 12 -0.47 11.11 0.61
CA ASP A 12 0.74 11.11 -0.21
C ASP A 12 1.78 10.05 0.25
N VAL A 13 1.88 9.82 1.56
CA VAL A 13 2.71 8.76 2.14
C VAL A 13 2.15 7.39 1.78
N ALA A 14 0.82 7.22 1.85
CA ALA A 14 0.16 5.97 1.48
C ALA A 14 0.32 5.65 -0.03
N ILE A 15 0.23 6.65 -0.90
CA ILE A 15 0.47 6.52 -2.34
C ILE A 15 1.92 6.13 -2.60
N THR A 16 2.88 6.77 -1.92
CA THR A 16 4.31 6.45 -2.07
C THR A 16 4.62 5.01 -1.64
N LEU A 17 4.07 4.57 -0.50
CA LEU A 17 4.20 3.18 -0.02
C LEU A 17 3.57 2.18 -0.98
N ASN A 18 2.41 2.50 -1.56
CA ASN A 18 1.75 1.68 -2.57
C ASN A 18 2.62 1.53 -3.83
N ASN A 19 3.17 2.63 -4.35
CA ASN A 19 4.03 2.57 -5.53
C ASN A 19 5.30 1.76 -5.28
N LEU A 20 5.87 1.86 -4.08
CA LEU A 20 7.00 1.03 -3.67
C LEU A 20 6.62 -0.46 -3.58
N ALA A 21 5.43 -0.77 -3.06
CA ALA A 21 4.92 -2.14 -2.99
C ALA A 21 4.70 -2.75 -4.38
N ILE A 22 4.17 -1.96 -5.33
CA ILE A 22 4.02 -2.34 -6.74
C ILE A 22 5.39 -2.63 -7.36
N LEU A 23 6.38 -1.76 -7.13
CA LEU A 23 7.75 -2.00 -7.61
C LEU A 23 8.30 -3.32 -7.07
N TYR A 24 8.12 -3.59 -5.77
CA TYR A 24 8.57 -4.85 -5.18
C TYR A 24 7.85 -6.07 -5.76
N TYR A 25 6.55 -5.96 -6.04
CA TYR A 25 5.78 -6.99 -6.74
C TYR A 25 6.39 -7.32 -8.11
N TYR A 26 6.76 -6.30 -8.90
CA TYR A 26 7.43 -6.51 -10.20
C TYR A 26 8.84 -7.08 -10.08
N THR A 27 9.53 -6.86 -8.95
CA THR A 27 10.85 -7.44 -8.69
C THR A 27 10.81 -8.83 -8.05
N GLU A 28 9.64 -9.51 -8.07
CA GLU A 28 9.40 -10.82 -7.44
C GLU A 28 9.61 -10.84 -5.91
N ARG A 29 9.70 -9.68 -5.28
CA ARG A 29 9.88 -9.50 -3.83
C ARG A 29 8.53 -9.40 -3.13
N CYS A 30 7.69 -10.40 -3.35
CA CYS A 30 6.32 -10.46 -2.80
C CYS A 30 6.29 -10.33 -1.27
N ASN A 31 7.28 -10.91 -0.58
CA ASN A 31 7.42 -10.85 0.89
C ASN A 31 7.60 -9.42 1.42
N GLU A 32 8.22 -8.54 0.64
CA GLU A 32 8.45 -7.13 1.01
C GLU A 32 7.35 -6.20 0.50
N ALA A 33 6.71 -6.55 -0.62
CA ALA A 33 5.55 -5.83 -1.13
C ALA A 33 4.34 -5.91 -0.17
N LEU A 34 4.09 -7.08 0.41
CA LEU A 34 2.94 -7.35 1.27
C LEU A 34 2.84 -6.45 2.52
N PRO A 35 3.89 -6.25 3.35
CA PRO A 35 3.83 -5.33 4.47
C PRO A 35 3.65 -3.86 4.04
N LEU A 36 4.16 -3.47 2.87
CA LEU A 36 4.02 -2.10 2.36
C LEU A 36 2.58 -1.80 1.91
N PHE A 37 1.94 -2.73 1.19
CA PHE A 37 0.52 -2.60 0.87
C PHE A 37 -0.35 -2.54 2.13
N LYS A 38 -0.06 -3.35 3.15
CA LYS A 38 -0.77 -3.30 4.45
C LYS A 38 -0.59 -1.95 5.16
N CYS A 39 0.60 -1.37 5.14
CA CYS A 39 0.84 -0.05 5.72
C CYS A 39 0.07 1.04 4.98
N SER A 40 0.06 1.00 3.64
CA SER A 40 -0.73 1.90 2.80
C SER A 40 -2.23 1.79 3.12
N LEU A 41 -2.75 0.55 3.19
CA LEU A 41 -4.15 0.27 3.51
C LEU A 41 -4.55 0.87 4.87
N LYS A 42 -3.72 0.70 5.91
CA LYS A 42 -4.00 1.21 7.26
C LYS A 42 -4.10 2.74 7.30
N ILE A 43 -3.30 3.43 6.49
CA ILE A 43 -3.36 4.90 6.37
C ILE A 43 -4.66 5.32 5.67
N PHE A 44 -5.09 4.60 4.64
CA PHE A 44 -6.36 4.85 3.95
C PHE A 44 -7.60 4.50 4.79
N GLU A 45 -7.56 3.42 5.56
CA GLU A 45 -8.63 3.00 6.47
C GLU A 45 -8.92 4.05 7.55
N SER A 46 -7.88 4.74 8.04
CA SER A 46 -8.03 5.86 8.98
C SER A 46 -8.74 7.08 8.37
N LYS A 47 -8.97 7.11 7.05
CA LYS A 47 -9.75 8.15 6.37
C LYS A 47 -11.01 7.55 5.73
N PRO A 48 -12.10 7.36 6.51
CA PRO A 48 -13.34 6.74 6.04
C PRO A 48 -14.13 7.57 5.00
N GLY A 49 -13.59 8.68 4.48
CA GLY A 49 -14.25 9.56 3.51
C GLY A 49 -13.92 9.30 2.05
N SER A 50 -13.05 8.33 1.75
CA SER A 50 -12.56 8.11 0.39
C SER A 50 -12.90 6.70 -0.07
N ALA A 51 -14.12 6.53 -0.59
CA ALA A 51 -14.46 5.45 -1.51
C ALA A 51 -13.66 5.61 -2.83
N HIS A 52 -12.34 5.63 -2.71
CA HIS A 52 -11.42 5.81 -3.82
C HIS A 52 -11.02 4.43 -4.32
N PRO A 53 -11.06 4.17 -5.64
CA PRO A 53 -10.69 2.87 -6.22
C PRO A 53 -9.29 2.36 -5.81
N TYR A 54 -8.44 3.25 -5.28
CA TYR A 54 -7.14 2.92 -4.70
C TYR A 54 -7.24 2.01 -3.47
N PHE A 55 -8.22 2.21 -2.58
CA PHE A 55 -8.40 1.34 -1.41
C PHE A 55 -8.69 -0.10 -1.84
N LYS A 56 -9.64 -0.27 -2.76
CA LYS A 56 -10.00 -1.59 -3.29
C LYS A 56 -8.87 -2.23 -4.08
N MET A 57 -8.11 -1.45 -4.84
CA MET A 57 -6.95 -1.93 -5.57
C MET A 57 -5.83 -2.43 -4.62
N ILE A 58 -5.59 -1.74 -3.50
CA ILE A 58 -4.62 -2.19 -2.48
C ILE A 58 -5.09 -3.49 -1.83
N GLU A 59 -6.37 -3.61 -1.44
CA GLU A 59 -6.92 -4.85 -0.89
C GLU A 59 -6.73 -6.04 -1.85
N GLN A 60 -7.14 -5.88 -3.12
CA GLN A 60 -7.00 -6.92 -4.13
C GLN A 60 -5.53 -7.31 -4.36
N SER A 61 -4.63 -6.33 -4.37
CA SER A 61 -3.19 -6.57 -4.54
C SER A 61 -2.61 -7.39 -3.38
N ILE A 62 -3.06 -7.15 -2.14
CA ILE A 62 -2.67 -7.94 -0.96
C ILE A 62 -3.15 -9.39 -1.09
N GLU A 63 -4.39 -9.61 -1.52
CA GLU A 63 -4.95 -10.96 -1.71
C GLU A 63 -4.17 -11.75 -2.76
N VAL A 64 -3.88 -11.14 -3.91
CA VAL A 64 -3.07 -11.77 -4.98
C VAL A 64 -1.66 -12.10 -4.48
N LEU A 65 -1.05 -11.20 -3.73
CA LEU A 65 0.27 -11.41 -3.16
C LEU A 65 0.31 -12.56 -2.15
N LYS A 66 -0.71 -12.66 -1.27
CA LYS A 66 -0.85 -13.75 -0.31
C LYS A 66 -0.93 -15.10 -1.02
N ALA A 67 -1.80 -15.21 -2.03
CA ALA A 67 -1.93 -16.42 -2.83
C ALA A 67 -0.58 -16.83 -3.44
N LYS A 68 0.13 -15.88 -4.07
CA LYS A 68 1.47 -16.14 -4.65
C LYS A 68 2.53 -16.56 -3.61
N THR A 69 2.42 -16.10 -2.36
CA THR A 69 3.34 -16.50 -1.28
C THR A 69 2.96 -17.83 -0.64
N GLU A 70 1.69 -18.23 -0.70
CA GLU A 70 1.18 -19.52 -0.20
C GLU A 70 1.35 -20.66 -1.22
N GLU A 71 1.45 -20.34 -2.51
CA GLU A 71 1.69 -21.30 -3.61
C GLU A 71 3.16 -21.76 -3.76
N LYS A 72 4.06 -21.39 -2.84
CA LYS A 72 5.50 -21.70 -2.91
C LYS A 72 5.98 -22.51 -1.70
#